data_AF-A0A9E1QCX9-F1
#
_entry.id   AF-A0A9E1QCX9-F1
#
_cell.length_a   1.000
_cell.length_b   1.000
_cell.length_c   1.000
_cell.angle_alpha   90.00
_cell.angle_beta   90.00
_cell.angle_gamma   90.00
#
_symmetry.space_group_name_H-M   'P 1'
#
loop_
_entity.id
_entity.type
_entity.pdbx_description
1 polymer ?
#
loop_
_entity_poly.entity_id
_entity_poly.type
_entity_poly.pdbx_seq_one_letter_code
_entity_poly.pdbx_strand_id
1 'polypeptide(L)'
;MGHLVGTTIALTKVMEFAGPTTVMYQRKGYDPDNQDWFWAVFKPTGEVVVNPLGLNMAGRIVGGNAMPDAPFNCVACHKAAPGDDMVFLHDAVPAIK
;
A
#
# COMPACT_ATOMS: atom_id res chain seq x y z
N MET A 1 -38.23 23.78 11.06
CA MET A 1 -37.56 22.58 10.51
C MET A 1 -36.05 22.78 10.63
N GLY A 2 -35.41 22.19 11.63
CA GLY A 2 -33.96 22.33 11.88
C GLY A 2 -33.17 21.28 11.09
N HIS A 3 -32.26 21.73 10.23
CA HIS A 3 -31.36 20.85 9.49
C HIS A 3 -30.22 20.38 10.39
N LEU A 4 -30.04 19.06 10.46
CA LEU A 4 -28.89 18.39 11.07
C LEU A 4 -27.65 18.66 10.21
N VAL A 5 -26.85 19.68 10.55
CA VAL A 5 -25.57 20.01 9.88
C VAL A 5 -24.35 19.51 10.69
N GLY A 6 -24.56 18.76 11.78
CA GLY A 6 -23.49 18.38 12.72
C GLY A 6 -22.72 17.10 12.39
N THR A 7 -23.35 16.13 11.72
CA THR A 7 -22.77 14.76 11.59
C THR A 7 -21.94 14.57 10.32
N THR A 8 -22.28 15.26 9.24
CA THR A 8 -21.57 15.12 7.94
C THR A 8 -20.15 15.67 8.00
N ILE A 9 -19.90 16.76 8.73
CA ILE A 9 -18.58 17.42 8.79
C ILE A 9 -17.55 16.55 9.55
N ALA A 10 -17.96 15.88 10.62
CA ALA A 10 -17.05 15.05 11.42
C ALA A 10 -16.58 13.81 10.65
N LEU A 11 -17.46 13.17 9.88
CA LEU A 11 -17.12 11.97 9.09
C LEU A 11 -16.15 12.29 7.94
N THR A 12 -16.37 13.38 7.19
CA THR A 12 -15.40 13.80 6.15
C THR A 12 -14.09 14.28 6.75
N LYS A 13 -14.13 15.01 7.87
CA LYS A 13 -12.91 15.48 8.56
C LYS A 13 -12.04 14.33 9.08
N VAL A 14 -12.63 13.24 9.56
CA VAL A 14 -11.89 12.04 10.00
C VAL A 14 -11.20 11.34 8.81
N MET A 15 -11.86 11.27 7.64
CA MET A 15 -11.23 10.74 6.43
C MET A 15 -10.06 11.61 5.95
N GLU A 16 -10.13 12.93 6.11
CA GLU A 16 -9.06 13.87 5.74
C GLU A 16 -7.74 13.63 6.52
N PHE A 17 -7.81 13.06 7.73
CA PHE A 17 -6.65 12.83 8.60
C PHE A 17 -6.08 11.42 8.55
N ALA A 18 -6.74 10.48 7.88
CA ALA A 18 -6.15 9.17 7.66
C ALA A 18 -5.04 9.28 6.60
N GLY A 19 -3.89 8.64 6.84
CA GLY A 19 -2.87 8.46 5.81
C GLY A 19 -3.34 7.47 4.73
N PRO A 20 -2.63 7.37 3.60
CA PRO A 20 -2.87 6.31 2.63
C PRO A 20 -2.67 4.93 3.27
N THR A 21 -3.47 3.96 2.84
CA THR A 21 -3.39 2.57 3.32
C THR A 21 -2.79 1.68 2.24
N THR A 22 -1.75 0.91 2.59
CA THR A 22 -1.13 -0.06 1.68
C THR A 22 -1.61 -1.47 2.00
N VAL A 23 -2.00 -2.20 0.96
CA VAL A 23 -2.42 -3.61 1.03
C VAL A 23 -1.44 -4.47 0.25
N MET A 24 -1.11 -5.62 0.83
CA MET A 24 -0.34 -6.70 0.22
C MET A 24 -1.23 -7.94 0.07
N TYR A 25 -1.22 -8.58 -1.09
CA TYR A 25 -1.95 -9.82 -1.33
C TYR A 25 -1.13 -10.78 -2.17
N GLN A 26 -0.87 -11.98 -1.65
CA GLN A 26 -0.16 -13.01 -2.40
C GLN A 26 -1.14 -13.85 -3.21
N ARG A 27 -0.97 -13.90 -4.53
CA ARG A 27 -1.84 -14.66 -5.44
C ARG A 27 -1.02 -15.51 -6.39
N LYS A 28 -1.02 -16.83 -6.17
CA LYS A 28 -0.28 -17.80 -6.98
C LYS A 28 -0.39 -17.52 -8.49
N GLY A 29 0.76 -17.42 -9.16
CA GLY A 29 0.89 -17.19 -10.61
C GLY A 29 0.62 -15.75 -11.07
N TYR A 30 0.62 -14.76 -10.16
CA TYR A 30 0.48 -13.35 -10.50
C TYR A 30 1.79 -12.73 -11.00
N ASP A 31 2.88 -12.93 -10.27
CA ASP A 31 4.20 -12.36 -10.56
C ASP A 31 5.28 -13.26 -9.95
N PRO A 32 5.59 -14.41 -10.60
CA PRO A 32 6.48 -15.42 -10.03
C PRO A 32 7.88 -14.89 -9.67
N ASP A 33 8.37 -13.88 -10.40
CA ASP A 33 9.67 -13.24 -10.15
C ASP A 33 9.71 -12.44 -8.84
N ASN A 34 8.55 -12.14 -8.27
CA ASN A 34 8.36 -11.36 -7.05
C ASN A 34 7.43 -12.10 -6.07
N GLN A 35 7.55 -13.43 -6.04
CA GLN A 35 6.84 -14.34 -5.15
C GLN A 35 5.31 -14.13 -5.13
N ASP A 36 4.74 -13.78 -6.28
CA ASP A 36 3.31 -13.64 -6.47
C ASP A 36 2.63 -12.54 -5.63
N TRP A 37 3.40 -11.56 -5.15
CA TRP A 37 2.87 -10.43 -4.37
C TRP A 37 2.26 -9.33 -5.23
N PHE A 38 1.01 -9.00 -4.92
CA PHE A 38 0.28 -7.83 -5.39
C PHE A 38 0.26 -6.73 -4.33
N TRP A 39 0.41 -5.48 -4.79
CA TRP A 39 0.42 -4.29 -3.94
C TRP A 39 -0.68 -3.33 -4.37
N ALA A 40 -1.35 -2.67 -3.43
CA ALA A 40 -2.19 -1.53 -3.74
C ALA A 40 -2.10 -0.47 -2.65
N VAL A 41 -2.02 0.79 -3.04
CA VAL A 41 -2.07 1.93 -2.14
C VAL A 41 -3.39 2.66 -2.36
N PHE A 42 -4.19 2.78 -1.31
CA PHE A 42 -5.47 3.46 -1.33
C PHE A 42 -5.39 4.80 -0.60
N LYS A 43 -6.05 5.81 -1.16
CA LYS A 43 -6.39 7.04 -0.43
C LYS A 43 -7.37 6.70 0.70
N PRO A 44 -7.52 7.59 1.69
CA PRO A 44 -8.59 7.46 2.71
C PRO A 44 -9.99 7.33 2.13
N THR A 45 -10.21 7.87 0.94
CA THR A 45 -11.46 7.78 0.19
C THR A 45 -11.71 6.40 -0.43
N GLY A 46 -10.74 5.48 -0.36
CA GLY A 46 -10.82 4.14 -0.96
C GLY A 46 -10.40 4.08 -2.42
N GLU A 47 -10.08 5.21 -3.05
CA GLU A 47 -9.54 5.25 -4.41
C GLU A 47 -8.07 4.80 -4.44
N VAL A 48 -7.65 4.14 -5.52
CA VAL A 48 -6.22 3.86 -5.74
C VAL A 48 -5.45 5.17 -5.88
N VAL A 49 -4.30 5.25 -5.20
CA VAL A 49 -3.39 6.38 -5.33
C VAL A 49 -2.82 6.41 -6.74
N VAL A 50 -2.84 7.59 -7.34
CA VAL A 50 -2.14 7.87 -8.59
C VAL A 50 -0.92 8.70 -8.22
N ASN A 51 0.27 8.25 -8.63
CA ASN A 51 1.49 9.01 -8.35
C ASN A 51 1.56 10.27 -9.25
N PRO A 52 2.50 11.22 -8.99
CA PRO A 52 2.63 12.44 -9.79
C PRO A 52 2.89 12.21 -11.30
N LEU A 53 3.25 10.99 -11.72
CA LEU A 53 3.42 10.61 -13.13
C LEU A 53 2.14 10.09 -13.78
N GLY A 54 1.03 10.03 -13.05
CA GLY A 54 -0.22 9.48 -13.57
C GLY A 54 -0.31 7.95 -13.50
N LEU A 55 0.62 7.28 -12.81
CA LEU A 55 0.61 5.81 -12.70
C LEU A 55 -0.19 5.38 -11.49
N ASN A 56 -1.07 4.39 -11.68
CA ASN A 56 -1.83 3.76 -10.61
C ASN A 56 -0.89 2.95 -9.69
N MET A 57 -0.96 3.21 -8.38
CA MET A 57 -0.23 2.48 -7.35
C MET A 57 -0.93 1.16 -7.01
N ALA A 58 -1.15 0.30 -8.01
CA ALA A 58 -1.74 -1.03 -7.86
C ALA A 58 -1.05 -2.03 -8.78
N GLY A 59 -0.84 -3.26 -8.30
CA GLY A 59 -0.15 -4.33 -9.03
C GLY A 59 1.33 -4.44 -8.67
N ARG A 60 2.16 -4.58 -9.70
CA ARG A 60 3.61 -4.69 -9.59
C ARG A 60 4.20 -3.29 -9.45
N ILE A 61 4.31 -2.81 -8.21
CA ILE A 61 4.90 -1.50 -7.91
C ILE A 61 6.42 -1.67 -7.78
N VAL A 62 7.10 -1.59 -8.93
CA VAL A 62 8.57 -1.62 -9.02
C VAL A 62 9.08 -0.26 -9.48
N GLY A 63 10.07 0.30 -8.77
CA GLY A 63 10.79 1.49 -9.21
C GLY A 63 11.73 1.18 -10.38
N GLY A 64 12.33 2.22 -10.99
CA GLY A 64 13.19 2.07 -12.18
C GLY A 64 12.39 2.09 -13.48
N ASN A 65 12.83 1.44 -14.57
CA ASN A 65 12.27 1.61 -15.92
C ASN A 65 10.76 1.34 -16.10
N ALA A 66 10.07 0.71 -15.13
CA ALA A 66 8.62 0.53 -15.14
C ALA A 66 7.86 1.65 -14.39
N MET A 67 8.52 2.36 -13.46
CA MET A 67 8.04 3.59 -12.79
C MET A 67 9.27 4.44 -12.35
N PRO A 68 9.95 5.14 -13.29
CA PRO A 68 11.28 5.71 -13.03
C PRO A 68 11.29 6.81 -11.98
N ASP A 69 10.16 7.51 -11.79
CA ASP A 69 10.01 8.54 -10.76
C ASP A 69 9.04 8.14 -9.63
N ALA A 70 8.72 6.84 -9.50
CA ALA A 70 8.10 6.36 -8.26
C ALA A 70 9.16 6.47 -7.15
N PRO A 71 8.98 7.35 -6.13
CA PRO A 71 9.97 7.52 -5.06
C PRO A 71 10.08 6.28 -4.17
N PHE A 72 9.23 5.27 -4.41
CA PHE A 72 9.09 4.08 -3.59
C PHE A 72 8.96 2.83 -4.45
N ASN A 73 9.72 1.79 -4.11
CA ASN A 73 9.68 0.48 -4.75
C ASN A 73 9.25 -0.55 -3.69
N CYS A 74 7.97 -0.95 -3.72
CA CYS A 74 7.40 -1.89 -2.75
C CYS A 74 8.14 -3.22 -2.80
N VAL A 75 8.36 -3.75 -4.00
CA VAL A 75 9.03 -5.03 -4.20
C VAL A 75 10.48 -5.00 -3.72
N ALA A 76 11.28 -3.99 -4.09
CA ALA A 76 12.70 -3.97 -3.74
C ALA A 76 12.93 -3.80 -2.23
N CYS A 77 12.13 -2.96 -1.56
CA CYS A 77 12.23 -2.82 -0.10
C CYS A 77 11.83 -4.13 0.59
N HIS A 78 10.73 -4.75 0.17
CA HIS A 78 10.24 -5.97 0.80
C HIS A 78 11.03 -7.23 0.44
N LYS A 79 11.79 -7.25 -0.66
CA LYS A 79 12.78 -8.31 -0.93
C LYS A 79 13.89 -8.37 0.13
N ALA A 80 14.10 -7.29 0.89
CA ALA A 80 15.04 -7.26 1.99
C ALA A 80 14.43 -7.75 3.33
N ALA A 81 13.15 -8.14 3.34
CA ALA A 81 12.57 -8.74 4.53
C ALA A 81 13.28 -10.07 4.86
N PRO A 82 13.56 -10.32 6.15
CA PRO A 82 13.92 -11.66 6.61
C PRO A 82 12.84 -12.70 6.27
N GLY A 83 13.18 -13.98 6.31
CA GLY A 83 12.20 -15.08 6.10
C GLY A 83 11.91 -15.43 4.64
N ASP A 84 12.43 -14.65 3.69
CA ASP A 84 12.22 -14.85 2.24
C ASP A 84 10.73 -14.89 1.82
N ASP A 85 9.85 -14.24 2.59
CA ASP A 85 8.41 -14.17 2.35
C ASP A 85 7.90 -12.76 2.03
N MET A 86 8.82 -11.78 2.00
CA MET A 86 8.57 -10.35 1.77
C MET A 86 7.78 -9.64 2.89
N VAL A 87 7.64 -10.24 4.09
CA VAL A 87 6.85 -9.71 5.22
C VAL A 87 7.73 -9.49 6.45
N PHE A 88 7.89 -8.23 6.87
CA PHE A 88 8.71 -7.90 8.04
C PHE A 88 8.12 -8.36 9.38
N LEU A 89 6.79 -8.55 9.48
CA LEU A 89 6.12 -8.72 10.77
C LEU A 89 6.36 -10.08 11.43
N HIS A 90 6.64 -11.12 10.65
CA HIS A 90 6.78 -12.48 11.18
C HIS A 90 8.14 -12.73 11.86
N ASP A 91 9.14 -11.95 11.48
CA ASP A 91 10.54 -12.17 11.90
C ASP A 91 11.17 -10.95 12.62
N ALA A 92 10.41 -9.86 12.79
CA ALA A 92 10.89 -8.62 13.43
C ALA A 92 11.11 -8.73 14.95
N VAL A 93 10.59 -9.77 15.60
CA VAL A 93 10.85 -10.02 17.04
C VAL A 93 11.70 -11.27 17.13
N PRO A 94 12.99 -11.19 17.53
CA PRO A 94 13.76 -12.37 17.88
C PRO A 94 12.94 -13.12 18.93
N ALA A 95 12.64 -14.39 18.67
CA ALA A 95 11.98 -15.25 19.64
C ALA A 95 12.66 -15.03 21.01
N ILE A 96 11.88 -14.55 22.00
CA ILE A 96 12.35 -14.44 23.38
C ILE A 96 12.80 -15.85 23.76
N LYS A 97 14.12 -16.07 23.86
CA LYS A 97 14.69 -17.31 24.40
C LYS A 97 14.66 -17.27 25.91
#